data_AF-A0A834SRQ8-F1
#
_entry.id   AF-A0A834SRQ8-F1
#
_cell.length_a   1.000
_cell.length_b   1.000
_cell.length_c   1.000
_cell.angle_alpha   90.00
_cell.angle_beta   90.00
_cell.angle_gamma   90.00
#
_symmetry.space_group_name_H-M   'P 1'
#
loop_
_entity.id
_entity.type
_entity.pdbx_description
1 polymer ?
#
loop_
_entity_poly.entity_id
_entity_poly.type
_entity_poly.pdbx_seq_one_letter_code
_entity_poly.pdbx_strand_id
1 'polypeptide(L)' 'MTFKVIEGDLLEEYKSFKFIIKLSATIIIGGGSIVYWTLEYEKPNQDTPHPQSLMHNVVLQVTKDVDAFLANLI' A
#
# COMPACT_ATOMS: atom_id res chain seq x y z
N MET A 1 -3.55 9.62 2.75
CA MET A 1 -2.12 9.84 3.02
C MET A 1 -1.30 9.49 1.79
N THR A 2 -0.20 10.20 1.53
CA THR A 2 0.76 9.87 0.47
C THR A 2 2.15 9.76 1.07
N PHE A 3 2.82 8.65 0.82
CA PHE A 3 4.19 8.36 1.25
C PHE A 3 5.09 8.32 0.03
N LYS A 4 6.06 9.24 -0.04
CA LYS A 4 7.08 9.24 -1.09
C LYS A 4 8.27 8.45 -0.60
N VAL A 5 8.73 7.49 -1.39
CA VAL A 5 10.00 6.78 -1.14
C VAL A 5 11.14 7.73 -1.50
N ILE A 6 12.13 7.85 -0.62
CA ILE A 6 13.28 8.75 -0.80
C ILE A 6 14.60 8.02 -0.96
N GLU A 7 14.70 6.76 -0.52
CA GLU A 7 15.87 5.88 -0.64
C GLU A 7 15.46 4.40 -0.45
N GLY A 8 16.39 3.47 -0.71
CA GLY A 8 16.25 2.02 -0.52
C GLY A 8 15.87 1.25 -1.79
N ASP A 9 15.68 -0.07 -1.64
CA ASP A 9 15.55 -1.06 -2.73
C ASP A 9 14.52 -0.67 -3.81
N LEU A 10 13.40 -0.05 -3.42
CA LEU A 10 12.38 0.40 -4.38
C LEU A 10 12.90 1.48 -5.33
N LEU A 11 13.85 2.33 -4.91
CA LEU A 11 14.48 3.31 -5.78
C LEU A 11 15.70 2.77 -6.54
N GLU A 12 16.21 1.59 -6.16
CA GLU A 12 17.17 0.85 -6.97
C GLU A 12 16.48 0.21 -8.19
N GLU A 13 15.23 -0.23 -8.02
CA GLU A 13 14.43 -0.84 -9.09
C GLU A 13 13.58 0.17 -9.90
N TYR A 14 13.07 1.22 -9.26
CA TYR A 14 12.18 2.23 -9.88
C TYR A 14 12.75 3.64 -9.76
N LYS A 15 12.57 4.48 -10.78
CA LYS A 15 13.05 5.89 -10.75
C LYS A 15 12.35 6.73 -9.70
N SER A 16 11.07 6.44 -9.46
CA SER A 16 10.29 7.04 -8.39
C SER A 16 9.22 6.07 -7.93
N PHE A 17 8.88 6.16 -6.64
CA PHE A 17 7.86 5.31 -6.06
C PHE A 17 7.11 6.06 -4.96
N LYS A 18 5.78 5.93 -4.94
CA LYS A 18 4.90 6.45 -3.89
C LYS A 18 3.82 5.46 -3.54
N PHE A 19 3.49 5.40 -2.26
CA PHE A 19 2.30 4.75 -1.77
C PHE A 19 1.24 5.80 -1.44
N ILE A 20 0.04 5.62 -1.95
CA ILE A 20 -1.11 6.46 -1.61
C ILE A 20 -2.13 5.57 -0.90
N ILE A 21 -2.52 5.98 0.30
CA ILE A 21 -3.50 5.28 1.13
C ILE A 21 -4.72 6.19 1.26
N LYS A 22 -5.89 5.68 0.86
CA LYS A 22 -7.18 6.33 1.12
C LYS A 22 -8.03 5.40 1.97
N LEU A 23 -8.67 5.97 2.99
CA LEU A 23 -9.59 5.27 3.87
C LEU A 23 -11.01 5.75 3.57
N SER A 24 -11.93 4.82 3.45
CA SER A 24 -13.37 5.11 3.43
C SER A 24 -14.03 4.31 4.53
N ALA A 25 -14.63 5.00 5.50
CA ALA A 25 -15.49 4.34 6.48
C ALA A 25 -16.72 3.75 5.78
N THR A 26 -17.18 2.59 6.24
CA THR A 26 -18.54 2.14 5.89
C THR A 26 -19.53 2.81 6.82
N ILE A 27 -20.66 3.24 6.25
CA ILE A 27 -21.76 3.93 6.95
C ILE A 27 -22.71 2.96 7.68
N ILE A 28 -22.38 1.67 7.73
CA ILE A 28 -23.18 0.65 8.41
C ILE A 28 -22.73 0.54 9.87
N ILE A 29 -23.66 0.47 10.82
CA ILE A 29 -23.38 0.25 12.24
C ILE A 29 -22.70 -1.12 12.42
N GLY A 30 -21.51 -1.15 13.02
CA GLY A 30 -20.67 -2.35 13.10
C GLY A 30 -19.87 -2.64 11.81
N GLY A 31 -19.93 -1.76 10.81
CA GLY A 31 -19.10 -1.84 9.62
C GLY A 31 -17.66 -1.40 9.89
N GLY A 32 -16.70 -2.04 9.21
CA GLY A 32 -15.28 -1.69 9.28
C GLY A 32 -14.88 -0.46 8.44
N SER A 33 -13.75 -0.54 7.76
CA SER A 33 -13.31 0.49 6.80
C SER A 33 -12.70 -0.17 5.57
N ILE A 34 -12.79 0.50 4.43
CA ILE A 34 -12.11 0.08 3.21
C ILE A 34 -10.83 0.89 3.06
N VAL A 35 -9.72 0.18 2.95
CA VAL A 35 -8.40 0.76 2.65
C VAL A 35 -8.13 0.61 1.16
N TYR A 36 -7.92 1.73 0.47
CA TYR A 36 -7.47 1.75 -0.91
C TYR A 36 -5.99 2.07 -0.95
N TRP A 37 -5.19 1.07 -1.35
CA TRP A 37 -3.79 1.24 -1.67
C TRP A 37 -3.61 1.56 -3.15
N THR A 38 -2.77 2.55 -3.45
CA THR A 38 -2.33 2.86 -4.80
C THR A 38 -0.81 2.97 -4.80
N LEU A 39 -0.17 2.23 -5.70
CA LEU A 39 1.26 2.29 -5.95
C LEU A 39 1.46 3.11 -7.22
N GLU A 40 2.05 4.29 -7.08
CA GLU A 40 2.42 5.17 -8.19
C GLU A 40 3.93 5.09 -8.37
N TYR A 41 4.40 4.74 -9.57
CA TYR A 41 5.81 4.47 -9.82
C TYR A 41 6.22 4.81 -11.25
N GLU A 42 7.50 5.12 -11.42
CA GLU A 42 8.14 5.30 -12.73
C GLU A 42 9.18 4.20 -12.96
N LYS A 43 9.01 3.41 -14.02
CA LYS A 43 9.99 2.40 -14.41
C LYS A 43 11.20 3.04 -15.09
N PRO A 44 12.42 2.51 -14.91
CA PRO A 44 13.57 2.95 -15.68
C PRO A 44 13.45 2.60 -17.17
N ASN A 45 12.80 1.48 -17.51
CA ASN A 45 12.54 1.02 -18.87
C ASN A 45 11.29 0.11 -18.93
N GLN A 46 10.92 -0.37 -20.13
CA GLN A 46 9.71 -1.20 -20.32
C GLN A 46 9.85 -2.62 -19.73
N ASP A 47 11.07 -3.13 -19.62
CA ASP A 47 11.34 -4.49 -19.14
C ASP A 47 11.22 -4.63 -17.61
N THR A 48 11.25 -3.50 -16.90
CA THR A 48 11.05 -3.50 -15.45
C THR A 48 9.65 -4.01 -15.10
N PRO A 49 9.49 -4.99 -14.20
CA PRO A 49 8.19 -5.55 -13.88
C PRO A 49 7.30 -4.55 -13.12
N HIS A 50 5.99 -4.79 -13.16
CA HIS A 50 5.05 -4.07 -12.29
C HIS A 50 5.16 -4.61 -10.85
N PRO A 51 4.96 -3.79 -9.80
CA PRO A 51 5.13 -4.16 -8.40
C PRO A 51 3.93 -4.97 -7.85
N GLN A 52 3.42 -5.92 -8.65
CA GLN A 52 2.23 -6.70 -8.32
C GLN A 52 2.50 -7.69 -7.17
N SER A 53 3.71 -8.24 -7.11
CA SER A 53 4.17 -9.06 -5.97
C SER A 53 4.21 -8.26 -4.68
N LEU A 54 4.73 -7.02 -4.72
CA LEU A 54 4.76 -6.11 -3.56
C LEU A 54 3.34 -5.82 -3.05
N MET A 55 2.40 -5.56 -3.97
CA MET A 55 0.99 -5.35 -3.63
C MET A 55 0.38 -6.57 -2.93
N HIS A 56 0.54 -7.76 -3.52
CA HIS A 56 -0.11 -8.98 -3.00
C HIS A 56 0.54 -9.54 -1.73
N ASN A 57 1.86 -9.42 -1.60
CA ASN A 57 2.60 -10.10 -0.54
C ASN A 57 2.86 -9.19 0.65
N VAL A 58 3.17 -7.91 0.43
CA VAL A 58 3.56 -6.98 1.51
C VAL A 58 2.39 -6.09 1.88
N VAL A 59 1.83 -5.35 0.92
CA VAL A 59 0.77 -4.37 1.21
C VAL A 59 -0.48 -5.04 1.80
N LEU A 60 -0.88 -6.19 1.25
CA LEU A 60 -2.01 -6.96 1.79
C LEU A 60 -1.72 -7.48 3.20
N GLN A 61 -0.51 -7.97 3.47
CA GLN A 61 -0.16 -8.51 4.78
C GLN A 61 -0.14 -7.40 5.83
N VAL A 62 0.53 -6.27 5.55
CA VAL A 62 0.52 -5.09 6.42
C VAL A 62 -0.89 -4.62 6.74
N THR A 63 -1.78 -4.61 5.73
CA THR A 63 -3.18 -4.21 5.94
C THR A 63 -3.89 -5.15 6.90
N LYS A 64 -3.70 -6.47 6.76
CA LYS A 64 -4.29 -7.48 7.66
C LYS A 64 -3.72 -7.39 9.09
N ASP A 65 -2.43 -7.16 9.22
CA ASP A 65 -1.77 -7.07 10.53
C ASP A 65 -2.25 -5.82 11.29
N VAL A 66 -2.41 -4.69 10.59
CA VAL A 66 -2.98 -3.47 11.16
C VAL A 66 -4.45 -3.67 11.54
N ASP A 67 -5.24 -4.32 10.69
CA ASP A 67 -6.64 -4.63 10.98
C ASP A 67 -6.78 -5.51 12.24
N ALA A 68 -5.99 -6.59 12.32
CA ALA A 68 -5.96 -7.47 13.49
C ALA A 68 -5.49 -6.75 14.77
N PHE A 69 -4.48 -5.88 14.66
CA PHE A 69 -4.02 -5.07 15.79
C PHE A 69 -5.12 -4.14 16.30
N LEU A 70 -5.80 -3.42 15.40
CA LEU A 70 -6.88 -2.51 15.75
C LEU A 70 -8.08 -3.25 16.33
N ALA A 71 -8.45 -4.40 15.75
CA ALA A 71 -9.55 -5.24 16.24
C ALA A 71 -9.31 -5.83 17.64
N ASN A 72 -8.05 -6.02 18.04
CA ASN A 72 -7.69 -6.45 19.40
C ASN A 72 -7.63 -5.29 20.41
N LEU A 73 -7.65 -4.04 19.94
CA LEU A 73 -7.54 -2.85 20.78
C LEU A 73 -8.91 -2.30 21.22
N ILE A 74 -9.96 -2.60 20.46
CA ILE A 74 -11.35 -2.12 20.65
C ILE A 74 -12.28 -3.24 21.09
#